data_AF-A0A0Q7SWI4-F1
#
_entry.id   AF-A0A0Q7SWI4-F1
#
_cell.length_a   1.000
_cell.length_b   1.000
_cell.length_c   1.000
_cell.angle_alpha   90.00
_cell.angle_beta   90.00
_cell.angle_gamma   90.00
#
_symmetry.space_group_name_H-M   'P 1'
#
loop_
_entity.id
_entity.type
_entity.pdbx_description
1 polymer ?
#
loop_
_entity_poly.entity_id
_entity_poly.type
_entity_poly.pdbx_seq_one_letter_code
_entity_poly.pdbx_strand_id
1 'polypeptide(L)'
;MDYDCDTCTDVMRDIADLQTQAHLAAPHMPVRFAFMVKEFESLFLADEATTRQVLKSIPLDAAFPSTPESIRGAKEWLSKALPKGQAYKETIHQDRISSQLSLEVLRKTSASFNRFERSLLDLIQ
;
A
#
# COMPACT_ATOMS: atom_id res chain seq x y z
N MET A 1 14.67 -8.44 -0.29
CA MET A 1 13.28 -8.91 -0.19
C MET A 1 12.61 -8.54 -1.50
N ASP A 2 12.21 -9.53 -2.29
CA ASP A 2 11.45 -9.31 -3.53
C ASP A 2 10.01 -9.78 -3.28
N TYR A 3 9.13 -8.82 -3.05
CA TYR A 3 7.73 -9.09 -2.76
C TYR A 3 6.91 -9.28 -4.05
N ASP A 4 7.51 -9.18 -5.23
CA ASP A 4 6.84 -9.25 -6.53
C ASP A 4 6.64 -10.69 -7.05
N CYS A 5 7.18 -11.69 -6.35
CA CYS A 5 7.04 -13.11 -6.66
C CYS A 5 5.69 -13.75 -6.18
N ASP A 6 5.16 -14.74 -6.92
CA ASP A 6 3.84 -15.37 -6.69
C ASP A 6 3.76 -16.26 -5.43
N THR A 7 4.91 -16.73 -4.90
CA THR A 7 4.98 -17.66 -3.74
C THR A 7 5.96 -17.23 -2.65
N CYS A 8 6.66 -16.11 -2.82
CA CYS A 8 7.81 -15.74 -1.97
C CYS A 8 7.46 -14.88 -0.76
N THR A 9 6.18 -14.75 -0.39
CA THR A 9 5.75 -13.79 0.63
C THR A 9 5.38 -14.46 1.93
N ASP A 10 6.37 -14.65 2.81
CA ASP A 10 6.11 -14.73 4.25
C ASP A 10 6.51 -13.40 4.89
N VAL A 11 5.66 -12.40 4.67
CA VAL A 11 5.85 -11.03 5.21
C VAL A 11 6.04 -11.07 6.72
N MET A 12 5.42 -12.01 7.42
CA MET A 12 5.54 -12.14 8.87
C MET A 12 6.92 -12.66 9.27
N ARG A 13 7.46 -13.64 8.54
CA ARG A 13 8.83 -14.11 8.72
C ARG A 13 9.84 -12.99 8.44
N ASP A 14 9.72 -12.28 7.33
CA ASP A 14 10.64 -11.20 6.96
C ASP A 14 10.62 -10.07 8.01
N ILE A 15 9.43 -9.72 8.51
CA ILE A 15 9.30 -8.76 9.62
C ILE A 15 10.01 -9.27 10.89
N ALA A 16 9.86 -10.54 11.24
CA ALA A 16 10.49 -11.11 12.43
C ALA A 16 12.04 -11.15 12.32
N ASP A 17 12.56 -11.50 11.15
CA ASP A 17 13.99 -11.51 10.87
C ASP A 17 14.57 -10.10 10.98
N LEU A 18 13.91 -9.09 10.39
CA LEU A 18 14.33 -7.69 10.50
C LEU A 18 14.21 -7.15 11.92
N GLN A 19 13.18 -7.53 12.66
CA GLN A 19 13.01 -7.13 14.06
C GLN A 19 14.17 -7.64 14.90
N THR A 20 14.60 -8.88 14.67
CA THR A 20 15.77 -9.48 15.32
C THR A 20 17.05 -8.71 14.98
N GLN A 21 17.27 -8.43 13.69
CA GLN A 21 18.43 -7.66 13.24
C GLN A 21 18.46 -6.25 13.82
N ALA A 22 17.32 -5.55 13.86
CA ALA A 22 17.21 -4.22 14.44
C ALA A 22 17.53 -4.23 15.94
N HIS A 23 17.03 -5.23 16.69
CA HIS A 23 17.33 -5.35 18.11
C HIS A 23 18.82 -5.60 18.38
N LEU A 24 19.48 -6.42 17.55
CA LEU A 24 20.92 -6.68 17.67
C LEU A 24 21.76 -5.44 17.33
N ALA A 25 21.35 -4.67 16.32
CA ALA A 25 22.09 -3.49 15.87
C ALA A 25 21.88 -2.26 16.77
N ALA A 26 20.69 -2.08 17.34
CA ALA A 26 20.31 -0.93 18.15
C ALA A 26 19.35 -1.32 19.29
N PRO A 27 19.84 -2.00 20.34
CA PRO A 27 18.97 -2.59 21.37
C PRO A 27 18.16 -1.56 22.18
N HIS A 28 18.60 -0.31 22.20
CA HIS A 28 17.95 0.79 22.94
C HIS A 28 17.01 1.65 22.07
N MET A 29 16.89 1.35 20.77
CA MET A 29 16.01 2.08 19.86
C MET A 29 14.81 1.19 19.51
N PRO A 30 13.57 1.58 19.87
CA PRO A 30 12.40 0.84 19.44
C PRO A 30 12.23 1.01 17.93
N VAL A 31 12.32 -0.09 17.20
CA VAL A 31 12.07 -0.17 15.76
C VAL A 31 10.90 -1.13 15.52
N ARG A 32 10.05 -0.82 14.55
CA ARG A 32 9.02 -1.72 14.01
C ARG A 32 9.06 -1.67 12.50
N PHE A 33 8.68 -2.78 11.88
CA PHE A 33 8.59 -2.91 10.43
C PHE A 33 7.15 -3.17 10.01
N ALA A 34 6.79 -2.64 8.85
CA ALA A 34 5.55 -2.95 8.16
C ALA A 34 5.78 -2.83 6.66
N PHE A 35 5.18 -3.75 5.90
CA PHE A 35 5.34 -3.81 4.45
C PHE A 35 4.00 -3.62 3.74
N MET A 36 4.04 -2.75 2.73
CA MET A 36 3.03 -2.71 1.68
C MET A 36 3.30 -3.91 0.77
N VAL A 37 2.32 -4.81 0.65
CA VAL A 37 2.47 -6.02 -0.15
C VAL A 37 2.35 -5.65 -1.62
N LYS A 38 3.31 -6.15 -2.42
CA LYS A 38 3.51 -5.84 -3.85
C LYS A 38 3.89 -4.38 -4.10
N GLU A 39 2.99 -3.44 -3.90
CA GLU A 39 3.19 -2.02 -4.23
C GLU A 39 2.50 -1.09 -3.22
N PHE A 40 3.05 0.11 -3.04
CA PHE A 40 2.45 1.16 -2.21
C PHE A 40 1.08 1.60 -2.77
N GLU A 41 0.94 1.64 -4.10
CA GLU A 41 -0.30 1.97 -4.81
C GLU A 41 -1.47 1.03 -4.52
N SER A 42 -1.25 -0.12 -3.89
CA SER A 42 -2.34 -0.96 -3.37
C SER A 42 -3.25 -0.19 -2.41
N LEU A 43 -2.73 0.79 -1.67
CA LEU A 43 -3.52 1.67 -0.82
C LEU A 43 -4.49 2.54 -1.63
N PHE A 44 -4.13 2.90 -2.86
CA PHE A 44 -4.99 3.74 -3.71
C PHE A 44 -6.16 2.93 -4.25
N LEU A 45 -5.91 1.65 -4.55
CA LEU A 45 -6.97 0.72 -4.92
C LEU A 45 -7.89 0.40 -3.74
N ALA A 46 -7.38 0.48 -2.51
CA ALA A 46 -8.14 0.25 -1.28
C ALA A 46 -9.08 1.41 -0.89
N ASP A 47 -8.77 2.64 -1.33
CA ASP A 47 -9.63 3.82 -1.19
C ASP A 47 -10.06 4.36 -2.56
N GLU A 48 -11.01 3.65 -3.17
CA GLU A 48 -11.58 3.99 -4.48
C GLU A 48 -12.09 5.43 -4.53
N ALA A 49 -12.80 5.89 -3.49
CA ALA A 49 -13.44 7.20 -3.48
C ALA A 49 -12.41 8.33 -3.61
N THR A 50 -11.36 8.29 -2.79
CA THR A 50 -10.26 9.26 -2.85
C THR A 50 -9.51 9.15 -4.18
N THR A 51 -9.22 7.94 -4.63
CA THR A 51 -8.49 7.73 -5.89
C THR A 51 -9.25 8.29 -7.08
N ARG A 52 -10.57 8.11 -7.17
CA ARG A 52 -11.42 8.73 -8.21
C ARG A 52 -11.50 10.24 -8.07
N GLN A 53 -11.52 10.77 -6.85
CA GLN A 53 -11.57 12.21 -6.62
C GLN A 53 -10.32 12.91 -7.21
N VAL A 54 -9.16 12.28 -7.08
CA VAL A 54 -7.90 12.80 -7.64
C VAL A 54 -7.76 12.45 -9.13
N LEU A 55 -8.00 11.19 -9.50
CA LEU A 55 -7.95 10.68 -10.86
C LEU A 55 -9.34 10.70 -11.49
N LYS A 56 -9.90 11.92 -11.67
CA LYS A 56 -11.27 12.14 -12.17
C LYS A 56 -11.56 11.53 -13.54
N SER A 57 -10.52 11.22 -14.30
CA SER A 57 -10.63 10.59 -15.61
C SER A 57 -10.98 9.09 -15.54
N ILE A 58 -10.87 8.44 -14.37
CA ILE A 58 -11.23 7.02 -14.22
C ILE A 58 -12.75 6.87 -14.43
N PRO A 59 -13.21 6.08 -15.41
CA PRO A 59 -14.63 5.86 -15.69
C PRO A 59 -15.39 5.32 -14.47
N LEU A 60 -16.61 5.80 -14.24
CA LEU A 60 -17.44 5.40 -13.07
C LEU A 60 -17.78 3.90 -13.05
N ASP A 61 -17.78 3.25 -14.20
CA ASP A 61 -18.01 1.82 -14.39
C ASP A 61 -16.74 0.96 -14.25
N ALA A 62 -15.56 1.58 -14.10
CA ALA A 62 -14.33 0.84 -13.84
C ALA A 62 -14.40 0.17 -12.45
N ALA A 63 -14.50 -1.16 -12.42
CA ALA A 63 -14.59 -1.91 -11.17
C ALA A 63 -13.23 -1.98 -10.46
N PHE A 64 -13.10 -1.32 -9.31
CA PHE A 64 -11.94 -1.46 -8.44
C PHE A 64 -11.84 -2.89 -7.90
N PRO A 65 -10.61 -3.40 -7.67
CA PRO A 65 -10.41 -4.74 -7.15
C PRO A 65 -10.91 -4.85 -5.71
N SER A 66 -11.61 -5.93 -5.38
CA SER A 66 -12.06 -6.21 -4.02
C SER A 66 -10.91 -6.54 -3.06
N THR A 67 -9.81 -7.06 -3.60
CA THR A 67 -8.58 -7.36 -2.86
C THR A 67 -7.41 -6.58 -3.47
N PRO A 68 -7.22 -5.30 -3.09
CA PRO A 68 -6.16 -4.44 -3.61
C PRO A 68 -4.76 -5.05 -3.59
N GLU A 69 -4.39 -5.71 -2.48
CA GLU A 69 -3.06 -6.30 -2.26
C GLU A 69 -2.79 -7.55 -3.11
N SER A 70 -3.81 -8.15 -3.74
CA SER A 70 -3.61 -9.26 -4.67
C SER A 70 -3.28 -8.81 -6.09
N ILE A 71 -3.39 -7.51 -6.38
CA ILE A 71 -3.08 -6.97 -7.71
C ILE A 71 -1.56 -6.86 -7.87
N ARG A 72 -1.02 -7.66 -8.79
CA ARG A 72 0.35 -7.51 -9.28
C ARG A 72 0.38 -6.35 -10.28
N GLY A 73 0.97 -5.24 -9.87
CA GLY A 73 0.99 -4.01 -10.65
C GLY A 73 -0.24 -3.13 -10.43
N ALA A 74 -0.37 -2.57 -9.24
CA ALA A 74 -1.37 -1.56 -8.94
C ALA A 74 -1.16 -0.29 -9.78
N LYS A 75 0.09 0.06 -10.10
CA LYS A 75 0.42 1.15 -11.04
C LYS A 75 -0.12 0.90 -12.45
N GLU A 76 0.06 -0.32 -12.95
CA GLU A 76 -0.44 -0.75 -14.25
C GLU A 76 -1.97 -0.78 -14.25
N TRP A 77 -2.58 -1.23 -13.16
CA TRP A 77 -4.03 -1.20 -13.00
C TRP A 77 -4.54 0.24 -13.10
N LEU A 78 -3.97 1.18 -12.33
CA LEU A 78 -4.35 2.60 -12.36
C LEU A 78 -4.17 3.20 -13.75
N SER A 79 -3.09 2.85 -14.45
CA SER A 79 -2.83 3.30 -15.81
C SER A 79 -3.84 2.75 -16.81
N LYS A 80 -4.24 1.47 -16.69
CA LYS A 80 -5.24 0.84 -17.56
C LYS A 80 -6.66 1.34 -17.30
N ALA A 81 -6.95 1.72 -16.06
CA ALA A 81 -8.24 2.31 -15.69
C ALA A 81 -8.43 3.72 -16.25
N LEU A 82 -7.35 4.41 -16.64
CA LEU A 82 -7.42 5.73 -17.26
C LEU A 82 -7.73 5.63 -18.78
N PRO A 83 -8.39 6.64 -19.36
CA PRO A 83 -8.65 6.68 -20.80
C PRO A 83 -7.36 6.66 -21.64
N LYS A 84 -7.45 6.18 -22.88
CA LYS A 84 -6.32 6.14 -23.82
C LYS A 84 -5.62 7.49 -23.92
N GLY A 85 -4.29 7.48 -23.81
CA GLY A 85 -3.45 8.69 -23.84
C GLY A 85 -3.17 9.29 -22.45
N GLN A 86 -3.80 8.77 -21.40
CA GLN A 86 -3.46 9.06 -20.01
C GLN A 86 -2.82 7.82 -19.36
N ALA A 87 -1.99 8.05 -18.36
CA ALA A 87 -1.37 7.00 -17.56
C ALA A 87 -1.16 7.50 -16.13
N TYR A 88 -1.11 6.58 -15.18
CA TYR A 88 -0.72 6.93 -13.82
C TYR A 88 0.76 7.34 -13.81
N LYS A 89 1.07 8.44 -13.14
CA LYS A 89 2.42 9.00 -13.00
C LYS A 89 2.71 9.18 -11.52
N GLU A 90 3.57 8.32 -10.99
CA GLU A 90 3.96 8.29 -9.58
C GLU A 90 4.38 9.67 -9.05
N THR A 91 5.25 10.37 -9.79
CA THR A 91 5.77 11.70 -9.41
C THR A 91 4.73 12.82 -9.34
N ILE A 92 3.52 12.63 -9.88
CA ILE A 92 2.46 13.65 -9.95
C ILE A 92 1.22 13.24 -9.15
N HIS A 93 0.93 11.95 -9.08
CA HIS A 93 -0.31 11.44 -8.51
C HIS A 93 -0.11 10.86 -7.11
N GLN A 94 1.06 10.29 -6.80
CA GLN A 94 1.26 9.58 -5.54
C GLN A 94 1.09 10.53 -4.34
N ASP A 95 1.69 11.73 -4.37
CA ASP A 95 1.58 12.75 -3.33
C ASP A 95 0.13 13.24 -3.15
N ARG A 96 -0.56 13.51 -4.27
CA ARG A 96 -1.93 14.03 -4.29
C ARG A 96 -2.94 13.03 -3.76
N ILE A 97 -2.79 11.76 -4.11
CA ILE A 97 -3.67 10.69 -3.62
C ILE A 97 -3.34 10.43 -2.15
N SER A 98 -2.06 10.21 -1.81
CA SER A 98 -1.65 9.85 -0.45
C SER A 98 -2.06 10.87 0.60
N SER A 99 -1.99 12.17 0.28
CA SER A 99 -2.38 13.25 1.20
C SER A 99 -3.88 13.32 1.48
N GLN A 100 -4.71 12.61 0.71
CA GLN A 100 -6.16 12.61 0.83
C GLN A 100 -6.74 11.26 1.23
N LEU A 101 -5.92 10.21 1.33
CA LEU A 101 -6.38 8.86 1.67
C LEU A 101 -7.11 8.86 3.02
N SER A 102 -8.27 8.21 3.04
CA SER A 102 -9.04 8.02 4.25
C SER A 102 -8.45 6.88 5.06
N LEU A 103 -7.79 7.22 6.18
CA LEU A 103 -7.25 6.22 7.11
C LEU A 103 -8.35 5.31 7.67
N GLU A 104 -9.59 5.79 7.78
CA GLU A 104 -10.72 4.96 8.21
C GLU A 104 -11.09 3.90 7.17
N VAL A 105 -11.09 4.26 5.88
CA VAL A 105 -11.33 3.31 4.79
C VAL A 105 -10.19 2.29 4.73
N LEU A 106 -8.94 2.77 4.72
CA LEU A 106 -7.77 1.90 4.66
C LEU A 106 -7.72 0.88 5.79
N ARG A 107 -8.14 1.26 7.01
CA ARG A 107 -8.25 0.33 8.16
C ARG A 107 -9.21 -0.82 7.90
N LYS A 108 -10.26 -0.59 7.11
CA LYS A 108 -11.27 -1.60 6.76
C LYS A 108 -10.87 -2.43 5.54
N THR A 109 -10.11 -1.85 4.61
CA THR A 109 -9.92 -2.42 3.26
C THR A 109 -8.49 -2.87 2.95
N SER A 110 -7.47 -2.49 3.73
CA SER A 110 -6.07 -2.90 3.50
C SER A 110 -5.44 -3.58 4.72
N ALA A 111 -5.00 -4.82 4.53
CA ALA A 111 -4.27 -5.57 5.54
C ALA A 111 -2.84 -5.01 5.74
N SER A 112 -2.20 -4.53 4.69
CA SER A 112 -0.94 -3.80 4.73
C SER A 112 -1.03 -2.53 5.58
N PHE A 113 -2.08 -1.73 5.39
CA PHE A 113 -2.29 -0.56 6.22
C PHE A 113 -2.53 -0.93 7.69
N ASN A 114 -3.33 -1.98 7.96
CA ASN A 114 -3.54 -2.46 9.32
C ASN A 114 -2.25 -2.90 10.02
N ARG A 115 -1.35 -3.58 9.29
CA ARG A 115 -0.02 -3.92 9.82
C ARG A 115 0.80 -2.67 10.11
N PHE A 116 0.80 -1.70 9.20
CA PHE A 116 1.49 -0.42 9.40
C PHE A 116 0.97 0.34 10.61
N GLU A 117 -0.35 0.51 10.72
CA GLU A 117 -0.98 1.22 11.84
C GLU A 117 -0.66 0.55 13.17
N ARG A 118 -0.78 -0.78 13.25
CA ARG A 118 -0.41 -1.53 14.46
C ARG A 118 1.06 -1.34 14.83
N SER A 119 1.97 -1.49 13.86
CA SER A 119 3.40 -1.27 14.07
C SER A 119 3.71 0.16 14.54
N LEU A 120 2.98 1.16 14.04
CA LEU A 120 3.14 2.55 14.46
C LEU A 120 2.63 2.78 15.90
N LEU A 121 1.46 2.25 16.24
CA LEU A 121 0.89 2.38 17.58
C LEU A 121 1.77 1.68 18.62
N ASP A 122 2.34 0.52 18.30
CA ASP A 122 3.27 -0.22 19.15
C ASP A 122 4.62 0.50 19.39
N LEU A 123 4.91 1.59 18.66
CA LEU A 123 6.11 2.44 18.86
C LEU A 123 5.84 3.66 19.74
N ILE A 124 4.60 4.11 19.81
CA ILE A 124 4.22 5.37 20.49
C ILE A 124 3.69 5.10 21.91
N GLN A 125 3.25 3.87 22.18
CA GLN A 125 2.82 3.39 23.50
C GLN A 125 4.01 2.94 24.34
#